data_AF-A0A0S7ETX0-F1
#
_entry.id   AF-A0A0S7ETX0-F1
#
_cell.length_a   1.000
_cell.length_b   1.000
_cell.length_c   1.000
_cell.angle_alpha   90.00
_cell.angle_beta   90.00
_cell.angle_gamma   90.00
#
_symmetry.space_group_name_H-M   'P 1'
#
loop_
_entity.id
_entity.type
_entity.pdbx_description
1 polymer ?
#
loop_
_entity_poly.entity_id
_entity_poly.type
_entity_poly.pdbx_seq_one_letter_code
_entity_poly.pdbx_strand_id
1 'polypeptide(L)'
;MSCEFCVAVSSRHSRFGGSFVVQGLKAIGEKDVIYHRNLNNFKYYTHDMGKAVRRVPKRNRQAQDCRDKRRSALNVRLFLREFCVDFLENCYNRLMYLVKESLIREQTQQHDETYYLWALSFFMAFNRGNAFRADLVSETMSIRTFHFIERNITNYYEMLLTDRKEATSWSRRMHLA
;
A
#
# COMPACT_ATOMS: atom_id res chain seq x y z
N MET A 1 13.44 -14.53 12.87
CA MET A 1 13.07 -15.50 13.91
C MET A 1 11.60 -15.85 13.68
N SER A 2 11.35 -17.07 13.26
CA SER A 2 10.06 -17.54 12.73
C SER A 2 8.98 -17.48 13.80
N CYS A 3 7.89 -16.75 13.54
CA CYS A 3 6.65 -16.96 14.29
C CYS A 3 6.06 -18.28 13.82
N GLU A 4 6.35 -19.36 14.55
CA GLU A 4 5.56 -20.58 14.51
C GLU A 4 4.11 -20.23 14.86
N PHE A 5 3.26 -20.18 13.84
CA PHE A 5 1.82 -20.28 14.04
C PHE A 5 1.55 -21.70 14.53
N CYS A 6 1.45 -21.89 15.84
CA CYS A 6 0.81 -23.06 16.42
C CYS A 6 -0.65 -23.10 15.95
N VAL A 7 -0.91 -23.73 14.81
CA VAL A 7 -2.24 -24.20 14.44
C VAL A 7 -2.56 -25.31 15.44
N ALA A 8 -3.44 -25.04 16.40
CA ALA A 8 -3.92 -26.07 17.31
C ALA A 8 -4.68 -27.13 16.50
N VAL A 9 -3.99 -28.21 16.14
CA VAL A 9 -4.58 -29.39 15.49
C VAL A 9 -5.49 -30.06 16.51
N SER A 10 -6.78 -30.08 16.22
CA SER A 10 -7.74 -30.80 17.05
C SER A 10 -7.48 -32.31 16.93
N SER A 11 -7.41 -33.03 18.05
CA SER A 11 -7.31 -34.50 18.07
C SER A 11 -8.59 -35.21 17.58
N ARG A 12 -9.61 -34.46 17.17
CA ARG A 12 -10.92 -34.97 16.76
C ARG A 12 -11.15 -34.71 15.28
N HIS A 13 -11.87 -35.62 14.62
CA HIS A 13 -12.14 -35.54 13.18
C HIS A 13 -12.92 -34.26 12.81
N SER A 14 -12.82 -33.82 11.56
CA SER A 14 -13.42 -32.57 11.06
C SER A 14 -14.95 -32.48 11.20
N ARG A 15 -15.64 -33.62 11.32
CA ARG A 15 -17.10 -33.68 11.55
C ARG A 15 -17.46 -33.72 13.04
N PHE A 16 -16.48 -33.72 13.94
CA PHE A 16 -16.69 -33.52 15.38
C PHE A 16 -16.93 -32.03 15.65
N GLY A 17 -18.06 -31.53 15.19
CA GLY A 17 -18.56 -30.20 15.50
C GLY A 17 -19.51 -30.31 16.68
N GLY A 18 -19.00 -30.07 17.90
CA GLY A 18 -19.89 -29.86 19.05
C GLY A 18 -20.81 -28.66 18.82
N SER A 19 -21.95 -28.62 19.50
CA SER A 19 -22.84 -27.46 19.54
C SER A 19 -22.61 -26.71 20.84
N PHE A 20 -22.21 -25.45 20.75
CA PHE A 20 -21.90 -24.58 21.89
C PHE A 20 -22.86 -23.40 21.90
N VAL A 21 -23.25 -22.95 23.09
CA VAL A 21 -23.99 -21.69 23.26
C VAL A 21 -23.00 -20.61 23.66
N VAL A 22 -22.90 -19.55 22.87
CA VAL A 22 -22.01 -18.43 23.11
C VAL A 22 -22.77 -17.37 23.90
N GLN A 23 -22.55 -17.33 25.21
CA GLN A 23 -23.17 -16.35 26.09
C GLN A 23 -22.65 -14.94 25.77
N GLY A 24 -23.55 -13.95 25.76
CA GLY A 24 -23.23 -12.54 25.52
C GLY A 24 -23.10 -12.15 24.04
N LEU A 25 -23.17 -13.10 23.10
CA LEU A 25 -23.29 -12.83 21.68
C LEU A 25 -24.71 -13.15 21.22
N LYS A 26 -25.48 -12.11 20.88
CA LYS A 26 -26.85 -12.26 20.38
C LYS A 26 -26.86 -12.73 18.93
N ALA A 27 -27.75 -13.66 18.62
CA ALA A 27 -28.02 -14.08 17.26
C ALA A 27 -28.79 -12.97 16.50
N ILE A 28 -29.39 -13.30 15.35
CA ILE A 28 -30.25 -12.35 14.58
C ILE A 28 -31.51 -11.92 15.38
N GLY A 29 -31.70 -12.42 16.61
CA GLY A 29 -32.71 -11.97 17.57
C GLY A 29 -32.16 -11.97 19.01
N GLU A 30 -33.04 -11.98 20.01
CA GLU A 30 -32.65 -11.85 21.44
C GLU A 30 -32.01 -13.09 22.07
N LYS A 31 -31.94 -14.20 21.33
CA LYS A 31 -31.34 -15.46 21.80
C LYS A 31 -29.83 -15.46 21.57
N ASP A 32 -29.11 -16.15 22.44
CA ASP A 32 -27.66 -16.31 22.32
C ASP A 32 -27.29 -17.20 21.13
N VAL A 33 -26.12 -16.96 20.53
CA VAL A 33 -25.66 -17.66 19.33
C VAL A 33 -25.35 -19.14 19.62
N ILE A 34 -25.90 -20.02 18.79
CA ILE A 34 -25.51 -21.44 18.76
C ILE A 34 -24.40 -21.61 17.72
N TYR A 35 -23.24 -22.11 18.16
CA TYR A 35 -22.04 -22.31 17.36
C TYR A 35 -21.76 -23.81 17.17
N HIS A 36 -21.76 -24.28 15.93
CA HIS A 36 -21.65 -25.71 15.57
C HIS A 36 -20.27 -26.13 15.06
N ARG A 37 -19.24 -25.30 15.26
CA ARG A 37 -17.87 -25.55 14.78
C ARG A 37 -16.92 -25.69 15.95
N ASN A 38 -15.70 -26.13 15.67
CA ASN A 38 -14.66 -26.24 16.69
C ASN A 38 -14.36 -24.86 17.32
N LEU A 39 -14.20 -24.83 18.65
CA LEU A 39 -13.90 -23.63 19.44
C LEU A 39 -12.61 -22.94 18.97
N ASN A 40 -11.63 -23.68 18.46
CA ASN A 40 -10.40 -23.11 17.87
C ASN A 40 -10.71 -22.10 16.74
N ASN A 41 -11.80 -22.31 16.01
CA ASN A 41 -12.21 -21.46 14.89
C ASN A 41 -13.11 -20.29 15.32
N PHE A 42 -13.49 -20.21 16.60
CA PHE A 42 -14.40 -19.17 17.09
C PHE A 42 -13.80 -17.77 17.03
N LYS A 43 -12.47 -17.64 17.10
CA LYS A 43 -11.75 -16.34 16.98
C LYS A 43 -12.12 -15.56 15.72
N TYR A 44 -12.54 -16.25 14.66
CA TYR A 44 -12.93 -15.66 13.38
C TYR A 44 -14.44 -15.69 13.14
N TYR A 45 -15.25 -15.98 14.17
CA TYR A 45 -16.70 -16.02 14.02
C TYR A 45 -17.22 -14.64 13.59
N THR A 46 -18.03 -14.65 12.52
CA THR A 46 -18.82 -13.50 12.10
C THR A 46 -20.19 -14.00 11.67
N HIS A 47 -21.24 -13.20 11.85
CA HIS A 47 -22.61 -13.59 11.50
C HIS A 47 -22.81 -13.84 9.98
N ASP A 48 -21.84 -13.41 9.17
CA ASP A 48 -21.81 -13.62 7.72
C ASP A 48 -21.05 -14.89 7.30
N MET A 49 -20.53 -15.67 8.25
CA MET A 49 -19.90 -16.97 7.97
C MET A 49 -20.85 -17.89 7.19
N GLY A 50 -20.48 -18.26 5.97
CA GLY A 50 -21.25 -19.16 5.11
C GLY A 50 -22.33 -18.48 4.26
N LYS A 51 -22.53 -17.16 4.39
CA LYS A 51 -23.36 -16.41 3.45
C LYS A 51 -22.64 -16.29 2.10
N ALA A 52 -23.37 -16.45 1.00
CA ALA A 52 -22.83 -16.22 -0.32
C ALA A 52 -22.44 -14.74 -0.46
N VAL A 53 -21.16 -14.46 -0.73
CA VAL A 53 -20.67 -13.10 -0.90
C VAL A 53 -21.29 -12.51 -2.15
N ARG A 54 -22.01 -11.39 -2.02
CA ARG A 54 -22.55 -10.65 -3.17
C ARG A 54 -21.40 -10.16 -4.04
N ARG A 55 -21.40 -10.51 -5.33
CA ARG A 55 -20.37 -10.08 -6.28
C ARG A 55 -20.37 -8.55 -6.40
N VAL A 56 -19.31 -7.90 -5.89
CA VAL A 56 -19.10 -6.46 -6.06
C VAL A 56 -18.56 -6.18 -7.47
N PRO A 57 -19.17 -5.26 -8.24
CA PRO A 57 -18.67 -4.81 -9.54
C PRO A 57 -17.21 -4.35 -9.44
N LYS A 58 -16.39 -4.61 -10.48
CA LYS A 58 -14.94 -4.36 -10.46
C LYS A 58 -14.55 -2.93 -10.06
N ARG A 59 -15.39 -1.93 -10.41
CA ARG A 59 -15.20 -0.50 -10.09
C ARG A 59 -15.37 -0.17 -8.60
N ASN A 60 -16.18 -0.93 -7.87
CA ASN A 60 -16.46 -0.69 -6.44
C ASN A 60 -15.62 -1.59 -5.53
N ARG A 61 -14.71 -2.39 -6.12
CA ARG A 61 -13.76 -3.17 -5.34
C ARG A 61 -12.72 -2.21 -4.80
N GLN A 62 -12.45 -2.31 -3.50
CA GLN A 62 -11.29 -1.67 -2.91
C GLN A 62 -10.04 -2.13 -3.68
N ALA A 63 -9.15 -1.18 -4.00
CA ALA A 63 -7.87 -1.50 -4.61
C ALA A 63 -7.12 -2.43 -3.66
N GLN A 64 -6.91 -3.67 -4.12
CA GLN A 64 -6.14 -4.63 -3.35
C GLN A 64 -4.66 -4.35 -3.64
N ASP A 65 -3.91 -3.91 -2.63
CA ASP A 65 -2.47 -3.76 -2.75
C ASP A 65 -1.87 -5.07 -3.29
N CYS A 66 -1.17 -4.96 -4.42
CA CYS A 66 -0.55 -6.12 -5.06
C CYS A 66 0.49 -6.74 -4.10
N ARG A 67 0.18 -7.94 -3.60
CA ARG A 67 1.01 -8.66 -2.62
C ARG A 67 2.26 -9.32 -3.23
N ASP A 68 2.35 -9.38 -4.56
CA ASP A 68 3.46 -10.05 -5.25
C ASP A 68 4.68 -9.14 -5.43
N LYS A 69 5.53 -9.14 -4.41
CA LYS A 69 6.74 -8.31 -4.33
C LYS A 69 7.92 -8.80 -5.20
N ARG A 70 7.82 -9.96 -5.86
CA ARG A 70 8.97 -10.61 -6.54
C ARG A 70 8.60 -11.17 -7.92
N ARG A 71 8.25 -10.28 -8.85
CA ARG A 71 7.93 -10.67 -10.24
C ARG A 71 9.15 -10.98 -11.12
N SER A 72 10.30 -10.33 -10.86
CA SER A 72 11.49 -10.45 -11.71
C SER A 72 12.42 -11.60 -11.30
N ALA A 73 13.16 -12.14 -12.28
CA ALA A 73 14.22 -13.12 -12.06
C ALA A 73 15.27 -12.62 -11.05
N LEU A 74 15.92 -13.55 -10.34
CA LEU A 74 16.84 -13.22 -9.25
C LEU A 74 18.04 -12.37 -9.72
N ASN A 75 18.66 -12.73 -10.83
CA ASN A 75 19.78 -12.00 -11.44
C ASN A 75 19.40 -10.55 -11.77
N VAL A 76 18.23 -10.33 -12.37
CA VAL A 76 17.71 -8.98 -12.68
C VAL A 76 17.53 -8.17 -11.39
N ARG A 77 17.05 -8.79 -10.31
CA ARG A 77 16.88 -8.10 -9.01
C ARG A 77 18.21 -7.74 -8.35
N LEU A 78 19.23 -8.57 -8.46
CA LEU A 78 20.57 -8.27 -7.94
C LEU A 78 21.18 -7.11 -8.73
N PHE A 79 21.12 -7.17 -10.05
CA PHE A 79 21.57 -6.08 -10.93
C PHE A 79 20.87 -4.76 -10.62
N LEU A 80 19.53 -4.75 -10.54
CA LEU A 80 18.77 -3.54 -10.23
C LEU A 80 19.07 -3.01 -8.82
N ARG A 81 19.36 -3.90 -7.85
CA ARG A 81 19.75 -3.49 -6.50
C ARG A 81 21.09 -2.76 -6.53
N GLU A 82 22.10 -3.33 -7.18
CA GLU A 82 23.44 -2.72 -7.32
C GLU A 82 23.33 -1.36 -8.01
N PHE A 83 22.61 -1.30 -9.13
CA PHE A 83 22.32 -0.04 -9.83
C PHE A 83 21.70 1.02 -8.91
N CYS A 84 20.70 0.64 -8.09
CA CYS A 84 20.03 1.59 -7.20
C CYS A 84 20.95 2.12 -6.09
N VAL A 85 21.90 1.29 -5.61
CA VAL A 85 22.89 1.72 -4.61
C VAL A 85 23.85 2.72 -5.24
N ASP A 86 24.46 2.37 -6.38
CA ASP A 86 25.39 3.23 -7.10
C ASP A 86 24.72 4.56 -7.50
N PHE A 87 23.45 4.51 -7.89
CA PHE A 87 22.67 5.69 -8.25
C PHE A 87 22.39 6.62 -7.06
N LEU A 88 22.05 6.04 -5.89
CA LEU A 88 21.82 6.82 -4.67
C LEU A 88 23.09 7.51 -4.19
N GLU A 89 24.23 6.84 -4.27
CA GLU A 89 25.51 7.39 -3.82
C GLU A 89 26.02 8.52 -4.73
N ASN A 90 25.86 8.39 -6.05
CA ASN A 90 26.59 9.25 -6.99
C ASN A 90 25.72 10.33 -7.67
N CYS A 91 24.43 10.11 -7.87
CA CYS A 91 23.63 10.97 -8.76
C CYS A 91 22.26 11.37 -8.24
N TYR A 92 21.69 10.70 -7.23
CA TYR A 92 20.34 10.98 -6.75
C TYR A 92 20.12 12.44 -6.34
N ASN A 93 20.91 12.96 -5.38
CA ASN A 93 20.75 14.33 -4.90
C ASN A 93 20.86 15.37 -6.03
N ARG A 94 21.84 15.21 -6.92
CA ARG A 94 22.05 16.13 -8.05
C ARG A 94 20.91 16.05 -9.07
N LEU A 95 20.45 14.85 -9.41
CA LEU A 95 19.36 14.68 -10.36
C LEU A 95 18.04 15.24 -9.80
N MET A 96 17.71 14.89 -8.56
CA MET A 96 16.48 15.36 -7.92
C MET A 96 16.46 16.89 -7.78
N TYR A 97 17.60 17.49 -7.46
CA TYR A 97 17.74 18.95 -7.45
C TYR A 97 17.43 19.57 -8.83
N LEU A 98 18.08 19.07 -9.89
CA LEU A 98 17.91 19.60 -11.24
C LEU A 98 16.48 19.44 -11.75
N VAL A 99 15.88 18.27 -11.56
CA VAL A 99 14.51 17.99 -11.99
C VAL A 99 13.50 18.86 -11.21
N LYS A 100 13.70 19.03 -9.91
CA LYS A 100 12.85 19.93 -9.11
C LYS A 100 12.97 21.38 -9.58
N GLU A 101 14.17 21.87 -9.84
CA GLU A 101 14.38 23.23 -10.38
C GLU A 101 13.70 23.41 -11.75
N SER A 102 13.79 22.43 -12.65
CA SER A 102 13.12 22.52 -13.96
C SER A 102 11.59 22.50 -13.83
N LEU A 103 11.06 21.69 -12.92
CA LEU A 103 9.61 21.62 -12.65
C LEU A 103 9.08 22.93 -12.06
N ILE A 104 9.80 23.53 -11.11
CA ILE A 104 9.41 24.83 -10.51
C ILE A 104 9.41 25.94 -11.55
N ARG A 105 10.32 25.90 -12.53
CA ARG A 105 10.42 26.89 -13.61
C ARG A 105 9.44 26.65 -14.76
N GLU A 106 8.59 25.63 -14.67
CA GLU A 106 7.62 25.23 -15.71
C GLU A 106 8.27 25.03 -17.09
N GLN A 107 9.57 24.67 -17.14
CA GLN A 107 10.30 24.45 -18.40
C GLN A 107 10.08 23.05 -18.99
N THR A 108 9.30 22.21 -18.32
CA THR A 108 9.09 20.79 -18.62
C THR A 108 7.71 20.53 -19.22
N GLN A 109 7.55 19.36 -19.86
CA GLN A 109 6.28 18.98 -20.46
C GLN A 109 5.21 18.71 -19.39
N GLN A 110 3.95 18.78 -19.80
CA GLN A 110 2.84 18.44 -18.92
C GLN A 110 3.00 17.00 -18.41
N HIS A 111 2.96 16.83 -17.08
CA HIS A 111 2.96 15.54 -16.32
C HIS A 111 4.31 14.94 -15.90
N ASP A 112 5.43 15.60 -16.17
CA ASP A 112 6.76 15.13 -15.71
C ASP A 112 6.88 15.05 -14.16
N GLU A 113 6.06 15.82 -13.45
CA GLU A 113 5.93 15.81 -11.98
C GLU A 113 5.63 14.41 -11.42
N THR A 114 4.86 13.60 -12.14
CA THR A 114 4.46 12.26 -11.68
C THR A 114 5.64 11.30 -11.59
N TYR A 115 6.61 11.43 -12.51
CA TYR A 115 7.84 10.65 -12.46
C TYR A 115 8.74 11.10 -11.32
N TYR A 116 8.80 12.41 -11.05
CA TYR A 116 9.54 12.95 -9.91
C TYR A 116 8.99 12.42 -8.58
N LEU A 117 7.67 12.49 -8.38
CA LEU A 117 7.01 11.99 -7.16
C LEU A 117 7.17 10.47 -7.00
N TRP A 118 7.03 9.72 -8.10
CA TRP A 118 7.27 8.28 -8.09
C TRP A 118 8.70 7.92 -7.71
N ALA A 119 9.70 8.59 -8.33
CA ALA A 119 11.11 8.37 -8.05
C ALA A 119 11.44 8.73 -6.59
N LEU A 120 10.92 9.86 -6.11
CA LEU A 120 11.05 10.28 -4.71
C LEU A 120 10.52 9.21 -3.74
N SER A 121 9.31 8.72 -3.95
CA SER A 121 8.70 7.67 -3.12
C SER A 121 9.49 6.36 -3.18
N PHE A 122 9.88 5.92 -4.38
CA PHE A 122 10.63 4.68 -4.58
C PHE A 122 12.01 4.72 -3.91
N PHE A 123 12.82 5.74 -4.21
CA PHE A 123 14.20 5.83 -3.72
C PHE A 123 14.25 6.13 -2.22
N MET A 124 13.34 6.93 -1.67
CA MET A 124 13.26 7.09 -0.21
C MET A 124 12.84 5.80 0.50
N ALA A 125 11.89 5.04 -0.07
CA ALA A 125 11.51 3.74 0.48
C ALA A 125 12.66 2.72 0.38
N PHE A 126 13.42 2.73 -0.72
CA PHE A 126 14.59 1.88 -0.92
C PHE A 126 15.73 2.24 0.06
N ASN A 127 16.00 3.52 0.26
CA ASN A 127 16.99 4.02 1.22
C ASN A 127 16.64 3.56 2.65
N ARG A 128 15.36 3.70 3.04
CA ARG A 128 14.84 3.23 4.33
C ARG A 128 14.93 1.71 4.47
N GLY A 129 14.68 0.94 3.41
CA GLY A 129 14.73 -0.52 3.41
C GLY A 129 16.13 -1.11 3.53
N ASN A 130 17.17 -0.40 3.06
CA ASN A 130 18.57 -0.81 3.18
C ASN A 130 19.30 -0.17 4.37
N ALA A 131 18.61 0.67 5.16
CA ALA A 131 19.18 1.39 6.32
C ALA A 131 20.44 2.22 5.99
N PHE A 132 20.43 2.87 4.83
CA PHE A 132 21.50 3.78 4.42
C PHE A 132 21.46 5.11 5.17
N ARG A 133 22.54 5.90 5.04
CA ARG A 133 22.64 7.24 5.61
C ARG A 133 21.56 8.16 5.01
N ALA A 134 20.95 8.97 5.85
CA ALA A 134 19.97 9.98 5.41
C ALA A 134 20.59 11.02 4.47
N ASP A 135 21.91 11.20 4.52
CA ASP A 135 22.70 12.11 3.68
C ASP A 135 22.51 11.83 2.18
N LEU A 136 22.29 10.57 1.78
CA LEU A 136 22.11 10.20 0.37
C LEU A 136 20.81 10.72 -0.25
N VAL A 137 19.83 11.06 0.59
CA VAL A 137 18.50 11.55 0.18
C VAL A 137 18.21 12.93 0.79
N SER A 138 19.25 13.69 1.14
CA SER A 138 19.13 14.98 1.80
C SER A 138 18.35 16.00 0.97
N GLU A 139 18.48 15.97 -0.37
CA GLU A 139 17.78 16.90 -1.25
C GLU A 139 16.25 16.78 -1.14
N THR A 140 15.77 15.54 -1.05
CA THR A 140 14.34 15.23 -0.92
C THR A 140 13.80 15.36 0.51
N MET A 141 14.69 15.42 1.51
CA MET A 141 14.35 15.67 2.92
C MET A 141 14.45 17.15 3.33
N SER A 142 14.38 18.08 2.38
CA SER A 142 14.43 19.52 2.65
C SER A 142 13.03 20.14 2.74
N ILE A 143 12.87 21.20 3.55
CA ILE A 143 11.61 21.98 3.68
C ILE A 143 11.08 22.43 2.32
N ARG A 144 11.99 22.82 1.41
CA ARG A 144 11.65 23.21 0.04
C ARG A 144 10.96 22.08 -0.73
N THR A 145 11.44 20.85 -0.58
CA THR A 145 10.82 19.70 -1.23
C THR A 145 9.46 19.36 -0.62
N PHE A 146 9.29 19.51 0.70
CA PHE A 146 7.99 19.35 1.35
C PHE A 146 6.95 20.34 0.83
N HIS A 147 7.28 21.63 0.79
CA HIS A 147 6.37 22.65 0.23
C HIS A 147 6.07 22.41 -1.25
N PHE A 148 7.03 21.92 -2.03
CA PHE A 148 6.80 21.55 -3.41
C PHE A 148 5.76 20.43 -3.52
N ILE A 149 5.89 19.36 -2.72
CA ILE A 149 4.93 18.25 -2.71
C ILE A 149 3.54 18.71 -2.26
N GLU A 150 3.47 19.50 -1.19
CA GLU A 150 2.22 20.07 -0.66
C GLU A 150 1.48 20.88 -1.74
N ARG A 151 2.20 21.77 -2.44
CA ARG A 151 1.62 22.55 -3.54
C ARG A 151 1.09 21.67 -4.66
N ASN A 152 1.80 20.59 -5.02
CA ASN A 152 1.35 19.64 -6.04
C ASN A 152 0.09 18.88 -5.60
N ILE A 153 0.04 18.39 -4.36
CA ILE A 153 -1.14 17.70 -3.82
C ILE A 153 -2.36 18.61 -3.82
N THR A 154 -2.22 19.85 -3.34
CA THR A 154 -3.31 20.83 -3.32
C THR A 154 -3.79 21.14 -4.74
N ASN A 155 -2.87 21.36 -5.68
CA ASN A 155 -3.23 21.59 -7.08
C ASN A 155 -4.00 20.39 -7.69
N TYR A 156 -3.54 19.16 -7.47
CA TYR A 156 -4.24 17.97 -7.97
C TYR A 156 -5.62 17.79 -7.33
N TYR A 157 -5.77 18.15 -6.04
CA TYR A 157 -7.05 18.14 -5.36
C TYR A 157 -8.02 19.18 -5.93
N GLU A 158 -7.56 20.41 -6.16
CA GLU A 158 -8.35 21.48 -6.77
C GLU A 158 -8.79 21.12 -8.20
N MET A 159 -7.86 20.59 -9.01
CA MET A 159 -8.15 20.14 -10.38
C MET A 159 -9.11 18.95 -10.42
N LEU A 160 -9.07 18.06 -9.43
CA LEU A 160 -10.04 16.96 -9.30
C LEU A 160 -11.47 17.48 -9.04
N LEU A 161 -11.62 18.59 -8.31
CA LEU A 161 -12.92 19.19 -8.01
C LEU A 161 -13.48 20.02 -9.16
N THR A 162 -12.61 20.72 -9.89
CA THR A 162 -12.99 21.63 -10.99
C THR A 162 -13.17 20.90 -12.33
N ASP A 163 -12.25 19.99 -12.69
CA ASP A 163 -12.28 19.26 -13.95
C ASP A 163 -12.85 17.84 -13.79
N ARG A 164 -14.19 17.75 -13.82
CA ARG A 164 -14.91 16.48 -13.71
C ARG A 164 -14.69 15.53 -14.91
N LYS A 165 -14.21 16.02 -16.06
CA LYS A 165 -13.97 15.18 -17.25
C LYS A 165 -12.75 14.30 -17.07
N GLU A 166 -11.70 14.84 -16.44
CA GLU A 166 -10.43 14.17 -16.18
C GLU A 166 -10.24 13.77 -14.69
N ALA A 167 -11.30 13.76 -13.89
CA ALA A 167 -11.21 13.46 -12.45
C ALA A 167 -10.48 12.15 -12.11
N THR A 168 -10.56 11.13 -12.98
CA THR A 168 -9.84 9.87 -12.80
C THR A 168 -8.34 9.99 -13.03
N SER A 169 -7.89 10.84 -13.96
CA SER A 169 -6.46 11.08 -14.19
C SER A 169 -5.88 11.94 -13.08
N TRP A 170 -6.60 12.97 -12.61
CA TRP A 170 -6.25 13.76 -11.43
C TRP A 170 -6.18 12.90 -10.15
N SER A 171 -7.14 11.99 -9.96
CA SER A 171 -7.12 11.05 -8.83
C SER A 171 -5.89 10.13 -8.84
N ARG A 172 -5.45 9.67 -10.02
CA ARG A 172 -4.22 8.87 -10.13
C ARG A 172 -2.97 9.68 -9.79
N ARG A 173 -2.91 10.95 -10.19
CA ARG A 173 -1.78 11.84 -9.86
C ARG A 173 -1.72 12.15 -8.37
N MET A 174 -2.88 12.45 -7.77
CA MET A 174 -2.99 12.64 -6.33
C MET A 174 -2.59 11.39 -5.55
N HIS A 175 -2.86 10.18 -6.05
CA HIS A 175 -2.43 8.94 -5.39
C HIS A 175 -0.91 8.72 -5.41
N LEU A 176 -0.20 9.29 -6.39
CA LEU A 176 1.25 9.20 -6.50
C LEU A 176 2.01 10.24 -5.67
N ALA A 177 1.32 11.33 -5.30
CA ALA A 177 1.85 12.43 -4.51
C ALA A 177 1.71 12.14 -3.01
#